data_AF-A0A6J5WJG1-F1
#
_entry.id   AF-A0A6J5WJG1-F1
#
_cell.length_a   1.000
_cell.length_b   1.000
_cell.length_c   1.000
_cell.angle_alpha   90.00
_cell.angle_beta   90.00
_cell.angle_gamma   90.00
#
_symmetry.space_group_name_H-M   'P 1'
#
loop_
_entity.id
_entity.type
_entity.pdbx_description
1 polymer ?
#
loop_
_entity_poly.entity_id
_entity_poly.type
_entity_poly.pdbx_seq_one_letter_code
_entity_poly.pdbx_strand_id
1 'polypeptide(L)'
;MFDLKEWKKKDITGIYHKWQNMNEDRTLWKLGTLPPGLITFYGLTHPLQKSWHVLGLGYNPSLDRSEIDNAAVVHYNGNMKPWLELAMTKYRGFWTKYIKYDHPYIRSCKLSE
;
A
#
# COMPACT_ATOMS: atom_id res chain seq x y z
N MET A 1 -8.06 -7.12 -6.14
CA MET A 1 -9.23 -7.95 -6.51
C MET A 1 -8.71 -9.31 -6.93
N PHE A 2 -9.36 -10.38 -6.48
CA PHE A 2 -8.97 -11.75 -6.83
C PHE A 2 -10.15 -12.48 -7.44
N ASP A 3 -9.95 -13.13 -8.58
CA ASP A 3 -10.90 -14.10 -9.10
C ASP A 3 -10.73 -15.40 -8.32
N LEU A 4 -11.64 -15.69 -7.39
CA LEU A 4 -11.56 -16.86 -6.54
C LEU A 4 -11.82 -18.18 -7.28
N LYS A 5 -12.49 -18.14 -8.44
CA LYS A 5 -12.71 -19.34 -9.27
C LYS A 5 -11.42 -19.72 -9.98
N GLU A 6 -10.77 -18.76 -10.63
CA GLU A 6 -9.45 -18.99 -11.25
C GLU A 6 -8.38 -19.27 -10.18
N TRP A 7 -8.45 -18.63 -9.01
CA TRP A 7 -7.58 -18.92 -7.87
C TRP A 7 -7.61 -20.41 -7.51
N LYS A 8 -8.82 -20.97 -7.34
CA LYS A 8 -9.01 -22.38 -6.99
C LYS A 8 -8.56 -23.29 -8.13
N LYS A 9 -8.90 -22.97 -9.37
CA LYS A 9 -8.56 -23.77 -10.57
C LYS A 9 -7.05 -23.86 -10.82
N LYS A 10 -6.31 -22.78 -10.53
CA LYS A 10 -4.85 -22.68 -10.73
C LYS A 10 -4.04 -23.10 -9.51
N ASP A 11 -4.68 -23.52 -8.43
CA ASP A 11 -4.06 -23.85 -7.14
C ASP A 11 -3.06 -22.77 -6.67
N ILE A 12 -3.50 -21.50 -6.71
CA ILE A 12 -2.67 -20.36 -6.31
C ILE A 12 -2.19 -20.50 -4.85
N THR A 13 -3.03 -21.04 -3.96
CA THR A 13 -2.66 -21.31 -2.58
C THR A 13 -1.51 -22.30 -2.49
N GLY A 14 -1.57 -23.43 -3.21
CA GLY A 14 -0.48 -24.42 -3.22
C GLY A 14 0.83 -23.84 -3.78
N ILE A 15 0.76 -23.07 -4.87
CA ILE A 15 1.93 -22.39 -5.45
C ILE A 15 2.55 -21.40 -4.46
N TYR A 16 1.71 -20.59 -3.81
CA TYR A 16 2.18 -19.63 -2.79
C TYR A 16 2.90 -20.34 -1.65
N HIS A 17 2.32 -21.42 -1.10
CA HIS A 17 2.95 -22.18 -0.03
C HIS A 17 4.24 -22.87 -0.45
N LYS A 18 4.32 -23.39 -1.69
CA LYS A 18 5.58 -23.92 -2.23
C LYS A 18 6.71 -22.89 -2.16
N TRP A 19 6.45 -21.67 -2.62
CA TRP A 19 7.45 -20.60 -2.57
C TRP A 19 7.81 -20.22 -1.13
N GLN A 20 6.83 -20.12 -0.24
CA GLN A 20 7.08 -19.84 1.18
C GLN A 20 7.98 -20.91 1.81
N ASN A 21 7.73 -22.19 1.55
CA ASN A 21 8.55 -23.29 2.07
C ASN A 21 9.96 -23.27 1.46
N MET A 22 10.10 -22.98 0.16
CA MET A 22 11.40 -22.86 -0.48
C MET A 22 12.23 -21.67 0.05
N ASN A 23 11.59 -20.67 0.66
CA ASN A 23 12.26 -19.53 1.28
C ASN A 23 12.31 -19.62 2.81
N GLU A 24 12.16 -20.81 3.40
CA GLU A 24 12.22 -21.01 4.85
C GLU A 24 13.54 -20.49 5.45
N ASP A 25 14.64 -20.70 4.74
CA ASP A 25 15.98 -20.22 5.08
C ASP A 25 16.26 -18.75 4.68
N ARG A 26 15.28 -18.08 4.08
CA ARG A 26 15.33 -16.69 3.60
C ARG A 26 16.37 -16.40 2.52
N THR A 27 16.73 -17.41 1.72
CA THR A 27 17.71 -17.26 0.63
C THR A 27 17.14 -16.63 -0.64
N LEU A 28 15.84 -16.79 -0.91
CA LEU A 28 15.17 -16.24 -2.10
C LEU A 28 14.73 -14.78 -1.90
N TRP A 29 14.23 -14.42 -0.71
CA TRP A 29 13.95 -13.03 -0.31
C TRP A 29 14.00 -12.85 1.21
N LYS A 30 14.28 -11.60 1.64
CA LYS A 30 14.50 -11.28 3.06
C LYS A 30 13.22 -11.10 3.86
N LEU A 31 12.30 -10.24 3.39
CA LEU A 31 11.10 -9.83 4.12
C LEU A 31 9.99 -9.35 3.18
N GLY A 32 8.76 -9.34 3.69
CA GLY A 32 7.58 -8.78 3.03
C GLY A 32 6.81 -9.80 2.20
N THR A 33 5.58 -9.42 1.87
CA THR A 33 4.63 -10.26 1.10
C THR A 33 4.69 -9.99 -0.41
N LEU A 34 5.34 -8.91 -0.83
CA LEU A 34 5.41 -8.53 -2.24
C LEU A 34 6.22 -9.54 -3.08
N PRO A 35 7.45 -9.93 -2.69
CA PRO A 35 8.20 -10.93 -3.46
C PRO A 35 7.45 -12.26 -3.68
N PRO A 36 6.91 -12.95 -2.63
CA PRO A 36 6.19 -14.20 -2.85
C PRO A 36 4.90 -13.98 -3.65
N GLY A 37 4.22 -12.84 -3.50
CA GLY A 37 3.08 -12.47 -4.34
C GLY A 37 3.45 -12.38 -5.82
N LEU A 38 4.50 -11.62 -6.18
CA LEU A 38 4.91 -11.44 -7.58
C LEU A 38 5.29 -12.76 -8.25
N ILE A 39 6.01 -13.64 -7.54
CA ILE A 39 6.40 -14.95 -8.07
C ILE A 39 5.17 -15.86 -8.20
N THR A 40 4.27 -15.84 -7.22
CA THR A 40 3.03 -16.64 -7.25
C THR A 40 2.11 -16.25 -8.41
N PHE A 41 1.98 -14.95 -8.71
CA PHE A 41 1.11 -14.44 -9.75
C PHE A 41 1.81 -14.14 -11.07
N TYR A 42 3.02 -14.64 -11.29
CA TYR A 42 3.77 -14.36 -12.51
C TYR A 42 2.97 -14.77 -13.77
N GLY A 43 2.70 -13.81 -14.66
CA GLY A 43 1.88 -14.00 -15.86
C GLY A 43 0.37 -14.16 -15.60
N LEU A 44 -0.09 -14.01 -14.36
CA LEU A 44 -1.49 -14.17 -13.95
C LEU A 44 -2.11 -12.87 -13.41
N THR A 45 -1.45 -11.73 -13.60
CA THR A 45 -1.93 -10.43 -13.17
C THR A 45 -2.67 -9.69 -14.27
N HIS A 46 -3.60 -8.83 -13.87
CA HIS A 46 -4.24 -7.87 -14.77
C HIS A 46 -3.87 -6.45 -14.32
N PRO A 47 -3.35 -5.59 -15.22
CA PRO A 47 -3.02 -4.22 -14.86
C PRO A 47 -4.29 -3.42 -14.58
N LEU A 48 -4.26 -2.61 -13.53
CA LEU A 48 -5.32 -1.63 -13.25
C LEU A 48 -4.86 -0.25 -13.73
N GLN A 49 -5.82 0.61 -14.09
CA GLN A 49 -5.50 2.00 -14.36
C GLN A 49 -4.92 2.65 -13.10
N LYS A 50 -3.90 3.52 -13.28
CA LYS A 50 -3.19 4.18 -12.18
C LYS A 50 -4.13 4.97 -11.25
N SER A 51 -5.23 5.52 -11.78
CA SER A 51 -6.26 6.22 -11.01
C SER A 51 -6.94 5.36 -9.94
N TRP A 52 -6.92 4.02 -10.05
CA TRP A 52 -7.44 3.15 -8.98
C TRP A 52 -6.61 3.24 -7.70
N HIS A 53 -5.29 3.45 -7.82
CA HIS A 53 -4.39 3.41 -6.68
C HIS A 53 -3.14 4.27 -6.91
N VAL A 54 -3.11 5.43 -6.28
CA VAL A 54 -1.93 6.32 -6.28
C VAL A 54 -1.14 6.12 -4.99
N LEU A 55 0.12 5.68 -5.13
CA LEU A 55 1.07 5.47 -4.04
C LEU A 55 2.20 6.49 -4.09
N GLY A 56 2.94 6.60 -3.00
CA GLY A 56 4.16 7.39 -2.88
C GLY A 56 4.03 8.60 -1.95
N LEU A 57 2.87 8.82 -1.33
CA LEU A 57 2.60 10.03 -0.56
C LEU A 57 3.43 10.16 0.74
N GLY A 58 4.24 9.15 1.09
CA GLY A 58 5.18 9.19 2.21
C GLY A 58 6.66 9.07 1.80
N TYR A 59 7.01 9.21 0.52
CA TYR A 59 8.41 9.32 0.07
C TYR A 59 8.65 10.00 -1.29
N ASN A 60 7.64 10.16 -2.15
CA ASN A 60 7.79 10.68 -3.52
C ASN A 60 7.26 12.12 -3.62
N PRO A 61 8.13 13.15 -3.68
CA PRO A 61 7.69 14.56 -3.74
C PRO A 61 7.14 14.99 -5.10
N SER A 62 7.35 14.16 -6.13
CA SER A 62 7.05 14.46 -7.53
C SER A 62 5.68 13.96 -7.98
N LEU A 63 4.83 13.44 -7.08
CA LEU A 63 3.45 13.13 -7.45
C LEU A 63 2.70 14.40 -7.82
N ASP A 64 2.07 14.37 -8.99
CA ASP A 64 1.19 15.44 -9.45
C ASP A 64 -0.10 15.43 -8.62
N ARG A 65 -0.55 16.62 -8.26
CA ARG A 65 -1.80 16.82 -7.54
C ARG A 65 -2.99 16.31 -8.35
N SER A 66 -2.96 16.49 -9.67
CA SER A 66 -4.03 16.00 -10.55
C SER A 66 -4.21 14.47 -10.46
N GLU A 67 -3.13 13.72 -10.32
CA GLU A 67 -3.19 12.26 -10.15
C GLU A 67 -3.80 11.87 -8.80
N ILE A 68 -3.47 12.61 -7.74
CA ILE A 68 -3.99 12.38 -6.39
C ILE A 68 -5.48 12.70 -6.33
N ASP A 69 -5.91 13.82 -6.91
CA ASP A 69 -7.31 14.27 -6.89
C ASP A 69 -8.21 13.32 -7.70
N ASN A 70 -7.69 12.70 -8.76
CA ASN A 70 -8.40 11.71 -9.58
C ASN A 70 -8.28 10.26 -9.05
N ALA A 71 -7.61 10.04 -7.91
CA ALA A 71 -7.39 8.71 -7.37
C ALA A 71 -8.61 8.18 -6.62
N ALA A 72 -8.98 6.92 -6.85
CA ALA A 72 -9.95 6.22 -6.01
C ALA A 72 -9.38 5.91 -4.62
N VAL A 73 -8.10 5.54 -4.55
CA VAL A 73 -7.38 5.26 -3.31
C VAL A 73 -6.00 5.92 -3.34
N VAL A 74 -5.69 6.68 -2.28
CA VAL A 74 -4.35 7.24 -2.03
C VAL A 74 -3.63 6.42 -0.96
N HIS A 75 -2.35 6.12 -1.18
CA HIS A 75 -1.56 5.30 -0.26
C HIS A 75 -0.33 6.05 0.23
N TYR A 76 -0.35 6.38 1.52
CA TYR A 76 0.80 6.88 2.26
C TYR A 76 1.77 5.74 2.62
N ASN A 77 2.45 5.18 1.63
CA ASN A 77 3.58 4.28 1.83
C ASN A 77 4.90 5.07 1.97
N GLY A 78 5.93 4.45 2.55
CA GLY A 78 7.17 5.12 2.94
C GLY A 78 7.17 5.66 4.37
N ASN A 79 8.25 6.34 4.73
CA ASN A 79 8.57 6.72 6.11
C ASN A 79 7.99 8.08 6.52
N MET A 80 7.67 8.97 5.58
CA MET A 80 7.25 10.35 5.84
C MET A 80 5.71 10.47 5.87
N LYS A 81 5.06 9.64 6.68
CA LYS A 81 3.58 9.56 6.77
C LYS A 81 2.99 10.80 7.47
N PRO A 82 1.74 11.20 7.17
CA PRO A 82 1.21 12.51 7.56
C PRO A 82 1.02 12.70 9.08
N TRP A 83 0.89 11.59 9.82
CA TRP A 83 0.80 11.55 11.28
C TRP A 83 2.16 11.56 12.01
N LEU A 84 3.27 11.66 11.28
CA LEU A 84 4.61 11.77 11.85
C LEU A 84 5.11 13.21 11.77
N GLU A 85 6.12 13.54 12.59
CA GLU A 85 6.77 14.85 12.57
C GLU A 85 7.52 15.09 11.25
N LEU A 86 8.20 14.06 10.74
CA LEU A 86 8.91 14.07 9.46
C LEU A 86 7.98 13.94 8.23
N ALA A 87 6.69 14.26 8.38
CA ALA A 87 5.70 14.12 7.31
C ALA A 87 6.05 14.94 6.07
N MET A 88 5.67 14.43 4.90
CA MET A 88 5.61 15.25 3.69
C MET A 88 4.44 16.23 3.79
N THR A 89 4.73 17.46 4.20
CA THR A 89 3.73 18.51 4.44
C THR A 89 2.83 18.76 3.23
N LYS A 90 3.38 18.71 2.00
CA LYS A 90 2.65 18.82 0.73
C LYS A 90 1.45 17.87 0.62
N TYR A 91 1.53 16.67 1.21
CA TYR A 91 0.47 15.67 1.13
C TYR A 91 -0.36 15.53 2.40
N ARG A 92 -0.06 16.29 3.47
CA ARG A 92 -0.75 16.15 4.76
C ARG A 92 -2.24 16.47 4.67
N GLY A 93 -2.61 17.48 3.89
CA GLY A 93 -4.01 17.94 3.72
C GLY A 93 -4.98 16.86 3.23
N PHE A 94 -4.52 15.88 2.45
CA PHE A 94 -5.38 14.79 1.97
C PHE A 94 -5.79 13.82 3.09
N TRP A 95 -5.04 13.76 4.19
CA TRP A 95 -5.33 12.93 5.36
C TRP A 95 -6.00 13.72 6.48
N THR A 96 -5.51 14.93 6.79
CA THR A 96 -6.01 15.73 7.93
C THR A 96 -7.48 16.10 7.82
N LYS A 97 -8.00 16.28 6.60
CA LYS A 97 -9.44 16.53 6.36
C LYS A 97 -10.39 15.45 6.89
N TYR A 98 -9.89 14.25 7.18
CA TYR A 98 -10.69 13.15 7.73
C TYR A 98 -10.48 12.93 9.24
N ILE A 99 -9.61 13.72 9.87
CA ILE A 99 -9.35 13.60 11.31
C ILE A 99 -10.48 14.23 12.10
N LYS A 100 -11.00 13.48 13.07
CA LYS A 100 -11.92 13.99 14.09
C LYS A 100 -11.13 14.55 15.26
N TYR A 101 -10.76 15.82 15.18
CA TYR A 101 -9.94 16.49 16.20
C TYR A 101 -10.65 16.64 17.56
N ASP A 102 -11.97 16.51 17.59
CA ASP A 102 -12.78 16.47 18.80
C ASP A 102 -12.73 15.12 19.53
N HIS A 103 -12.26 14.05 18.87
CA HIS A 103 -12.16 12.73 19.45
C HIS A 103 -11.19 12.71 20.64
N PRO A 104 -11.57 12.17 21.82
CA PRO A 104 -10.74 12.23 23.03
C PRO A 104 -9.30 11.73 22.86
N TYR A 105 -9.12 10.60 22.17
CA TYR A 105 -7.77 10.06 21.89
C TYR A 105 -6.96 10.86 20.86
N ILE A 106 -7.61 11.66 20.00
CA ILE A 106 -6.92 12.49 19.01
C ILE A 106 -6.51 13.82 19.62
N ARG A 107 -7.29 14.39 20.55
CA ARG A 107 -6.91 15.61 21.28
C ARG A 107 -5.58 15.48 22.01
N SER A 108 -5.25 14.28 22.51
CA SER A 108 -3.95 14.02 23.13
C SER A 108 -2.79 13.91 22.13
N CYS A 109 -3.10 13.70 20.84
CA CYS A 109 -2.10 13.73 19.79
C CYS A 109 -1.83 15.19 19.40
N LYS A 110 -0.56 15.60 19.36
CA LYS A 110 -0.13 16.95 18.93
C LYS A 110 -0.24 17.13 17.41
N LEU A 111 -1.41 16.83 16.84
CA LEU A 111 -1.72 17.01 15.43
C LEU A 111 -2.29 18.42 15.24
N SER A 112 -1.62 19.23 14.44
CA SER A 112 -2.14 20.54 14.02
C SER A 112 -2.96 20.39 12.72
N GLU A 113 -3.93 21.27 12.54
CA GLU A 113 -4.61 21.50 11.26
C GLU A 113 -3.62 22.01 10.19
#